data_AF-A0A959DWC2-F1
#
_entry.id   AF-A0A959DWC2-F1
#
_cell.length_a   1.000
_cell.length_b   1.000
_cell.length_c   1.000
_cell.angle_alpha   90.00
_cell.angle_beta   90.00
_cell.angle_gamma   90.00
#
_symmetry.space_group_name_H-M   'P 1'
#
loop_
_entity.id
_entity.type
_entity.pdbx_description
1 polymer ?
#
loop_
_entity_poly.entity_id
_entity_poly.type
_entity_poly.pdbx_seq_one_letter_code
_entity_poly.pdbx_strand_id
1 'polypeptide(L)'
;MQSTKGWFQILLENNPGIGTIFITALLLPLFMLWLNNRHQRKMKELEKELDVKYSSTEDLRLQEKRVYASLSKILFDVQQLYVALSGSCVDKDCINNAVKRFDESITKYHDQISDNLLYLSSEVINKIYTFYNQVSDLKIDLMELNDNNNFEMAHVCVFQSSENLANTVIDLQEKLVKKRTNIQVDFDRSKQEMMKYCCGRMPPKDVIEQYKKLREQMKTQTI
;
A
#
# COMPACT_ATOMS: atom_id res chain seq x y z
N MET A 1 -14.11 54.37 66.51
CA MET A 1 -13.74 53.09 65.85
C MET A 1 -12.73 53.43 64.75
N GLN A 2 -11.44 53.51 65.12
CA GLN A 2 -10.37 53.85 64.18
C GLN A 2 -10.04 52.62 63.34
N SER A 3 -10.40 52.67 62.06
CA SER A 3 -9.93 51.68 61.08
C SER A 3 -8.44 51.95 60.84
N THR A 4 -7.59 51.04 61.32
CA THR A 4 -6.17 51.01 61.03
C THR A 4 -5.98 50.77 59.54
N LYS A 5 -5.94 51.86 58.76
CA LYS A 5 -5.48 51.80 57.36
C LYS A 5 -4.09 51.19 57.37
N GLY A 6 -3.94 50.04 56.72
CA GLY A 6 -2.66 49.33 56.65
C GLY A 6 -1.60 50.21 56.00
N TRP A 7 -0.33 50.06 56.40
CA TRP A 7 0.80 50.82 55.86
C TRP A 7 0.86 50.82 54.31
N PHE A 8 0.35 49.76 53.68
CA PHE A 8 0.24 49.63 52.23
C PHE A 8 -0.79 50.59 51.60
N GLN A 9 -1.91 50.88 52.27
CA GLN A 9 -2.92 51.84 51.80
C GLN A 9 -2.40 53.28 51.87
N ILE A 10 -1.66 53.62 52.93
CA ILE A 10 -1.03 54.94 53.11
C ILE A 10 0.03 55.19 52.03
N LEU A 11 0.80 54.16 51.67
CA LEU A 11 1.84 54.24 50.65
C LEU A 11 1.28 54.45 49.22
N LEU A 12 0.11 53.84 48.93
CA LEU A 12 -0.61 53.99 47.67
C LEU A 12 -1.34 55.35 47.55
N GLU A 13 -1.90 55.86 48.65
CA GLU A 13 -2.54 57.19 48.69
C GLU A 13 -1.51 58.33 48.49
N ASN A 14 -0.30 58.19 49.02
CA ASN A 14 0.75 59.21 48.92
C ASN A 14 1.50 59.23 47.59
N ASN A 15 1.51 58.13 46.84
CA ASN A 15 2.20 58.03 45.55
C ASN A 15 1.43 57.11 44.59
N PRO A 16 0.41 57.63 43.86
CA PRO A 16 -0.45 56.82 43.00
C PRO A 16 0.31 56.10 41.87
N GLY A 17 1.50 56.59 41.49
CA GLY A 17 2.39 55.94 40.51
C GLY A 17 3.07 54.66 40.99
N ILE A 18 3.08 54.36 42.29
CA ILE A 18 3.66 53.09 42.79
C ILE A 18 2.79 51.90 42.36
N GLY A 19 1.47 52.08 42.28
CA GLY A 19 0.56 51.06 41.78
C GLY A 19 0.81 50.72 40.30
N THR A 20 1.05 51.74 39.47
CA THR A 20 1.38 51.53 38.06
C THR A 20 2.73 50.84 37.90
N ILE A 21 3.75 51.23 38.66
CA ILE A 21 5.07 50.58 38.67
C ILE A 21 4.97 49.11 39.05
N PHE A 22 4.24 48.76 40.11
CA PHE A 22 4.04 47.36 40.51
C PHE A 22 3.34 46.54 39.42
N ILE A 23 2.34 47.13 38.76
CA ILE A 23 1.61 46.45 37.68
C ILE A 23 2.52 46.27 36.46
N THR A 24 3.24 47.30 36.01
CA THR A 24 4.01 47.25 34.77
C THR A 24 5.38 46.60 34.91
N ALA A 25 6.04 46.73 36.06
CA ALA A 25 7.40 46.22 36.26
C ALA A 25 7.42 44.78 36.83
N LEU A 26 6.36 44.35 37.52
CA LEU A 26 6.33 43.04 38.17
C LEU A 26 5.19 42.16 37.63
N LEU A 27 3.94 42.59 37.77
CA LEU A 27 2.79 41.73 37.46
C LEU A 27 2.65 41.46 35.95
N LEU A 28 2.84 42.47 35.11
CA LEU A 28 2.69 42.35 33.67
C LEU A 28 3.76 41.45 33.03
N PRO A 29 5.06 41.57 33.38
CA PRO A 29 6.08 40.62 32.91
C PRO A 29 5.83 39.18 33.40
N LEU A 30 5.43 39.00 34.66
CA LEU A 30 5.11 37.67 35.20
C LEU A 30 3.90 37.04 34.51
N PHE A 31 2.87 37.85 34.25
CA PHE A 31 1.67 37.42 33.54
C PHE A 31 1.97 37.08 32.07
N MET A 32 2.77 37.91 31.39
CA MET A 32 3.24 37.62 30.03
C MET A 32 4.07 36.34 29.97
N LEU A 33 4.99 36.14 30.92
CA LEU A 33 5.82 34.94 30.98
C LEU A 33 4.97 33.70 31.26
N TRP A 34 3.96 33.81 32.12
CA TRP A 34 2.99 32.74 32.36
C TRP A 34 2.15 32.42 31.11
N LEU A 35 1.62 33.43 30.43
CA LEU A 35 0.88 33.25 29.17
C LEU A 35 1.75 32.60 28.10
N ASN A 36 2.97 33.08 27.92
CA ASN A 36 3.88 32.58 26.90
C ASN A 36 4.27 31.12 27.18
N ASN A 37 4.60 30.79 28.43
CA ASN A 37 4.85 29.41 28.84
C ASN A 37 3.62 28.51 28.65
N ARG A 38 2.42 29.01 28.96
CA ARG A 38 1.18 28.25 28.77
C ARG A 38 0.89 27.98 27.29
N HIS A 39 1.10 28.98 26.43
CA HIS A 39 0.93 28.83 25.00
C HIS A 39 1.97 27.91 24.40
N GLN A 40 3.24 28.04 24.76
CA GLN A 40 4.30 27.13 24.30
C GLN A 40 4.04 25.68 24.69
N ARG A 41 3.55 25.42 25.92
CA ARG A 41 3.18 24.07 26.35
C ARG A 41 2.05 23.49 25.49
N LYS A 42 0.98 24.27 25.28
CA LYS A 42 -0.13 23.84 24.40
C LYS A 42 0.31 23.58 22.97
N MET A 43 1.17 24.43 22.41
CA MET A 43 1.72 24.24 21.06
C MET A 43 2.53 22.94 20.98
N LYS A 44 3.38 22.68 21.97
CA LYS A 44 4.19 21.46 22.03
C LYS A 44 3.35 20.19 22.21
N GLU A 45 2.27 20.26 22.97
CA GLU A 45 1.30 19.17 23.10
C GLU A 45 0.60 18.89 21.76
N LEU A 46 0.13 19.94 21.07
CA LEU A 46 -0.48 19.83 19.75
C LEU A 46 0.50 19.28 18.71
N GLU A 47 1.75 19.76 18.67
CA GLU A 47 2.79 19.24 17.78
C GLU A 47 3.04 17.75 18.04
N LYS A 48 3.14 17.33 19.31
CA LYS A 48 3.34 15.92 19.66
C LYS A 48 2.15 15.05 19.27
N GLU A 49 0.93 15.52 19.47
CA GLU A 49 -0.28 14.81 19.05
C GLU A 49 -0.35 14.70 17.52
N LEU A 50 0.03 15.77 16.82
CA LEU A 50 0.13 15.80 15.37
C LEU A 50 1.18 14.77 14.89
N ASP A 51 2.39 14.82 15.44
CA ASP A 51 3.49 13.92 15.08
C ASP A 51 3.10 12.44 15.27
N VAL A 52 2.50 12.08 16.40
CA VAL A 52 2.05 10.70 16.66
C VAL A 52 0.98 10.25 15.66
N LYS A 53 0.05 11.14 15.32
CA LYS A 53 -1.04 10.84 14.38
C LYS A 53 -0.54 10.73 12.93
N TYR A 54 0.39 11.60 12.53
CA TYR A 54 0.97 11.57 11.19
C TYR A 54 1.98 10.43 11.02
N SER A 55 2.84 10.17 12.01
CA SER A 55 3.83 9.08 11.96
C SER A 55 3.13 7.73 11.82
N SER A 56 2.09 7.47 12.63
CA SER A 56 1.31 6.22 12.54
C SER A 56 0.61 6.06 11.19
N THR A 57 0.11 7.15 10.60
CA THR A 57 -0.52 7.11 9.28
C THR A 57 0.49 6.92 8.15
N GLU A 58 1.68 7.52 8.27
CA GLU A 58 2.77 7.38 7.32
C GLU A 58 3.36 5.97 7.34
N ASP A 59 3.53 5.39 8.52
CA ASP A 59 3.98 4.00 8.70
C ASP A 59 3.01 3.02 8.04
N LEU A 60 1.70 3.16 8.26
CA LEU A 60 0.68 2.35 7.59
C LEU A 60 0.76 2.47 6.06
N ARG A 61 0.95 3.69 5.54
CA ARG A 61 1.10 3.92 4.09
C ARG A 61 2.37 3.29 3.55
N LEU A 62 3.45 3.29 4.31
CA LEU A 62 4.70 2.65 3.90
C LEU A 62 4.50 1.15 3.76
N GLN A 63 3.79 0.52 4.71
CA GLN A 63 3.47 -0.92 4.60
C GLN A 63 2.53 -1.22 3.43
N GLU A 64 1.47 -0.43 3.23
CA GLU A 64 0.57 -0.56 2.06
C GLU A 64 1.36 -0.44 0.73
N LYS A 65 2.30 0.51 0.63
CA LYS A 65 3.17 0.68 -0.53
C LYS A 65 4.10 -0.50 -0.76
N ARG A 66 4.68 -1.06 0.31
CA ARG A 66 5.57 -2.24 0.22
C ARG A 66 4.82 -3.44 -0.34
N VAL A 67 3.62 -3.70 0.18
CA VAL A 67 2.76 -4.81 -0.28
C VAL A 67 2.38 -4.61 -1.74
N TYR A 68 1.90 -3.43 -2.11
CA TYR A 68 1.59 -3.12 -3.52
C TYR A 68 2.81 -3.30 -4.43
N ALA A 69 3.98 -2.79 -4.03
CA ALA A 69 5.21 -2.94 -4.82
C ALA A 69 5.62 -4.41 -4.97
N SER A 70 5.46 -5.23 -3.94
CA SER A 70 5.73 -6.67 -4.00
C SER A 70 4.78 -7.39 -4.95
N LEU A 71 3.47 -7.10 -4.91
CA LEU A 71 2.50 -7.68 -5.83
C LEU A 71 2.77 -7.28 -7.29
N SER A 72 3.11 -6.02 -7.52
CA SER A 72 3.48 -5.53 -8.86
C SER A 72 4.76 -6.19 -9.38
N LYS A 73 5.72 -6.52 -8.51
CA LYS A 73 6.92 -7.28 -8.90
C LYS A 73 6.58 -8.73 -9.24
N ILE A 74 5.72 -9.38 -8.47
CA ILE A 74 5.24 -10.73 -8.82
C ILE A 74 4.52 -10.72 -10.17
N LEU A 75 3.66 -9.72 -10.42
CA LEU A 75 3.02 -9.54 -11.73
C LEU A 75 4.07 -9.41 -12.84
N PHE A 76 5.10 -8.60 -12.63
CA PHE A 76 6.19 -8.44 -13.59
C PHE A 76 6.97 -9.74 -13.83
N ASP A 77 7.13 -10.59 -12.82
CA ASP A 77 7.78 -11.89 -12.98
C ASP A 77 6.91 -12.90 -13.76
N VAL A 78 5.59 -12.91 -13.54
CA VAL A 78 4.64 -13.68 -14.38
C VAL A 78 4.71 -13.20 -15.84
N GLN A 79 4.83 -11.90 -16.00
CA GLN A 79 4.99 -11.24 -17.28
C GLN A 79 6.30 -11.63 -18.00
N GLN A 80 7.40 -11.78 -17.26
CA GLN A 80 8.65 -12.34 -17.81
C GLN A 80 8.51 -13.83 -18.15
N LEU A 81 7.75 -14.59 -17.35
CA LEU A 81 7.45 -15.99 -17.64
C LEU A 81 6.73 -16.12 -18.98
N TYR A 82 5.82 -15.20 -19.31
CA TYR A 82 5.19 -15.16 -20.64
C TYR A 82 6.22 -14.98 -21.76
N VAL A 83 7.17 -14.06 -21.61
CA VAL A 83 8.24 -13.85 -22.60
C VAL A 83 9.11 -15.08 -22.75
N ALA A 84 9.47 -15.74 -21.64
CA ALA A 84 10.30 -16.94 -21.64
C ALA A 84 9.61 -18.11 -22.36
N LEU A 85 8.30 -18.28 -22.15
CA LEU A 85 7.50 -19.36 -22.75
C LEU A 85 6.99 -19.04 -24.16
N SER A 86 6.99 -17.77 -24.58
CA SER A 86 6.63 -17.36 -25.95
C SER A 86 7.72 -17.70 -26.98
N GLY A 87 8.90 -18.17 -26.55
CA GLY A 87 9.89 -18.80 -27.42
C GLY A 87 9.48 -20.22 -27.83
N SER A 88 10.41 -20.96 -28.44
CA SER A 88 10.20 -22.37 -28.82
C SER A 88 10.19 -23.28 -27.59
N CYS A 89 9.09 -23.32 -26.84
CA CYS A 89 8.90 -24.25 -25.74
C CYS A 89 8.43 -25.60 -26.29
N VAL A 90 9.35 -26.56 -26.39
CA VAL A 90 9.15 -27.84 -27.10
C VAL A 90 9.23 -29.08 -26.22
N ASP A 91 9.59 -28.92 -24.93
CA ASP A 91 9.79 -30.03 -24.00
C ASP A 91 9.31 -29.70 -22.57
N LYS A 92 9.31 -30.71 -21.72
CA LYS A 92 8.90 -30.59 -20.31
C LYS A 92 9.85 -29.74 -19.48
N ASP A 93 11.13 -29.70 -19.86
CA ASP A 93 12.15 -28.97 -19.14
C ASP A 93 11.98 -27.47 -19.29
N CYS A 94 11.44 -27.01 -20.42
CA CYS A 94 11.07 -25.61 -20.63
C CYS A 94 10.08 -25.12 -19.55
N ILE A 95 8.96 -25.82 -19.34
CA ILE A 95 7.95 -25.41 -18.33
C ILE A 95 8.50 -25.59 -16.92
N ASN A 96 9.11 -26.74 -16.61
CA ASN A 96 9.62 -27.02 -15.25
C ASN A 96 10.68 -26.02 -14.81
N ASN A 97 11.64 -25.69 -15.68
CA ASN A 97 12.68 -24.71 -15.37
C ASN A 97 12.11 -23.31 -15.20
N ALA A 98 11.12 -22.93 -16.01
CA ALA A 98 10.48 -21.63 -15.95
C ALA A 98 9.63 -21.47 -14.67
N VAL A 99 8.85 -22.49 -14.31
CA VAL A 99 8.07 -22.53 -13.05
C VAL A 99 8.99 -22.51 -11.83
N LYS A 100 10.11 -23.25 -11.85
CA LYS A 100 11.06 -23.26 -10.73
C LYS A 100 11.65 -21.87 -10.46
N ARG A 101 12.10 -21.17 -11.51
CA ARG A 101 12.62 -19.79 -11.37
C ARG A 101 11.55 -18.82 -10.88
N PHE A 102 10.32 -19.02 -11.32
CA PHE A 102 9.17 -18.23 -10.88
C PHE A 102 8.87 -18.43 -9.39
N ASP A 103 8.89 -19.67 -8.90
CA ASP A 103 8.68 -19.99 -7.49
C ASP A 103 9.71 -19.34 -6.57
N GLU A 104 10.99 -19.42 -6.94
CA GLU A 104 12.08 -18.79 -6.20
C GLU A 104 11.87 -17.27 -6.07
N SER A 105 11.34 -16.63 -7.12
CA SER A 105 11.05 -15.18 -7.10
C SER A 105 9.85 -14.85 -6.22
N ILE A 106 8.77 -15.64 -6.26
CA ILE A 106 7.58 -15.39 -5.44
C ILE A 106 7.90 -15.52 -3.95
N THR A 107 8.66 -16.53 -3.54
CA THR A 107 9.00 -16.75 -2.13
C THR A 107 9.66 -15.52 -1.52
N LYS A 108 10.54 -14.84 -2.27
CA LYS A 108 11.19 -13.60 -1.83
C LYS A 108 10.20 -12.47 -1.50
N TYR A 109 9.10 -12.38 -2.25
CA TYR A 109 8.08 -11.36 -2.03
C TYR A 109 7.01 -11.79 -1.02
N HIS A 110 6.84 -13.08 -0.81
CA HIS A 110 5.88 -13.61 0.15
C HIS A 110 6.14 -13.12 1.57
N ASP A 111 7.40 -13.20 2.03
CA ASP A 111 7.80 -12.73 3.36
C ASP A 111 7.50 -11.24 3.51
N GLN A 112 7.86 -10.44 2.49
CA GLN A 112 7.59 -9.00 2.48
C GLN A 112 6.10 -8.68 2.51
N ILE A 113 5.24 -9.51 1.92
CA ILE A 113 3.80 -9.31 1.99
C ILE A 113 3.30 -9.70 3.38
N SER A 114 3.71 -10.86 3.87
CA SER A 114 3.30 -11.45 5.16
C SER A 114 3.60 -10.52 6.34
N ASP A 115 4.82 -10.00 6.41
CA ASP A 115 5.27 -9.07 7.47
C ASP A 115 4.43 -7.79 7.55
N ASN A 116 3.75 -7.46 6.46
CA ASN A 116 2.98 -6.24 6.31
C ASN A 116 1.46 -6.46 6.35
N LEU A 117 0.96 -7.70 6.35
CA LEU A 117 -0.48 -8.01 6.31
C LEU A 117 -1.25 -7.45 7.52
N LEU A 118 -0.63 -7.46 8.72
CA LEU A 118 -1.25 -6.97 9.95
C LEU A 118 -1.64 -5.49 9.90
N TYR A 119 -1.04 -4.72 9.00
CA TYR A 119 -1.27 -3.29 8.82
C TYR A 119 -2.32 -2.98 7.75
N LEU A 120 -2.88 -4.00 7.10
CA LEU A 120 -3.82 -3.86 6.00
C LEU A 120 -5.26 -4.07 6.46
N SER A 121 -6.22 -3.50 5.74
CA SER A 121 -7.63 -3.81 5.97
C SER A 121 -7.98 -5.20 5.43
N SER A 122 -8.97 -5.84 6.04
CA SER A 122 -9.47 -7.17 5.60
C SER A 122 -9.83 -7.22 4.12
N GLU A 123 -10.34 -6.11 3.56
CA GLU A 123 -10.67 -6.01 2.14
C GLU A 123 -9.43 -6.07 1.23
N VAL A 124 -8.32 -5.45 1.65
CA VAL A 124 -7.03 -5.52 0.94
C VAL A 124 -6.44 -6.92 1.08
N ILE A 125 -6.51 -7.50 2.29
CA ILE A 125 -6.05 -8.88 2.55
C ILE A 125 -6.79 -9.88 1.66
N ASN A 126 -8.12 -9.77 1.52
CA ASN A 126 -8.89 -10.66 0.63
C ASN A 126 -8.48 -10.54 -0.84
N LYS A 127 -8.13 -9.34 -1.31
CA LYS A 127 -7.60 -9.14 -2.67
C LYS A 127 -6.20 -9.74 -2.83
N ILE A 128 -5.36 -9.70 -1.80
CA ILE A 128 -4.05 -10.38 -1.78
C ILE A 128 -4.24 -11.90 -1.88
N TYR A 129 -5.18 -12.49 -1.13
CA TYR A 129 -5.49 -13.91 -1.27
C TYR A 129 -6.01 -14.26 -2.66
N THR A 130 -6.85 -13.40 -3.24
CA THR A 130 -7.31 -13.57 -4.63
C THR A 130 -6.12 -13.58 -5.59
N PHE A 131 -5.15 -12.69 -5.40
CA PHE A 131 -3.92 -12.63 -6.19
C PHE A 131 -3.11 -13.93 -6.05
N TYR A 132 -2.90 -14.44 -4.83
CA TYR A 132 -2.18 -15.71 -4.61
C TYR A 132 -2.91 -16.92 -5.18
N ASN A 133 -4.24 -16.93 -5.16
CA ASN A 133 -5.02 -17.99 -5.80
C ASN A 133 -4.82 -17.95 -7.32
N GLN A 134 -4.84 -16.78 -7.95
CA GLN A 134 -4.56 -16.63 -9.38
C GLN A 134 -3.14 -17.10 -9.75
N VAL A 135 -2.15 -16.84 -8.90
CA VAL A 135 -0.77 -17.37 -9.06
C VAL A 135 -0.74 -18.89 -8.93
N SER A 136 -1.46 -19.45 -7.95
CA SER A 136 -1.54 -20.91 -7.75
C SER A 136 -2.23 -21.59 -8.93
N ASP A 137 -3.35 -21.03 -9.41
CA ASP A 137 -4.09 -21.51 -10.57
C ASP A 137 -3.19 -21.52 -11.82
N LEU A 138 -2.38 -20.47 -12.02
CA LEU A 138 -1.40 -20.43 -13.10
C LEU A 138 -0.42 -21.59 -13.02
N LYS A 139 0.11 -21.90 -11.83
CA LYS A 139 1.05 -23.03 -11.66
C LYS A 139 0.38 -24.36 -11.98
N ILE A 140 -0.84 -24.56 -11.51
CA ILE A 140 -1.62 -25.78 -11.77
C ILE A 140 -1.85 -25.92 -13.27
N ASP A 141 -2.38 -24.87 -13.92
CA ASP A 141 -2.64 -24.88 -15.37
C ASP A 141 -1.35 -25.17 -16.17
N LEU A 142 -0.19 -24.60 -15.77
CA LEU A 142 1.11 -24.89 -16.41
C LEU A 142 1.58 -26.33 -16.20
N MET A 143 1.39 -26.90 -15.01
CA MET A 143 1.72 -28.31 -14.74
C MET A 143 0.83 -29.26 -15.53
N GLU A 144 -0.47 -29.00 -15.62
CA GLU A 144 -1.40 -29.80 -16.42
C GLU A 144 -1.04 -29.74 -17.92
N LEU A 145 -0.65 -28.57 -18.44
CA LEU A 145 -0.15 -28.45 -19.81
C LEU A 145 1.13 -29.26 -20.02
N ASN A 146 2.02 -29.28 -19.02
CA ASN A 146 3.26 -30.04 -19.05
C ASN A 146 3.02 -31.55 -19.07
N ASP A 147 2.05 -32.02 -18.27
CA ASP A 147 1.70 -33.45 -18.18
C ASP A 147 1.02 -33.95 -19.45
N ASN A 148 0.18 -33.10 -20.07
CA ASN A 148 -0.50 -33.39 -21.32
C ASN A 148 0.33 -33.11 -22.59
N ASN A 149 1.60 -32.70 -22.44
CA ASN A 149 2.52 -32.31 -23.54
C ASN A 149 2.00 -31.17 -24.44
N ASN A 150 1.13 -30.30 -23.92
CA ASN A 150 0.58 -29.14 -24.63
C ASN A 150 1.46 -27.89 -24.43
N PHE A 151 2.76 -28.02 -24.68
CA PHE A 151 3.76 -26.99 -24.36
C PHE A 151 3.53 -25.67 -25.10
N GLU A 152 3.05 -25.75 -26.34
CA GLU A 152 2.77 -24.58 -27.18
C GLU A 152 1.70 -23.67 -26.58
N MET A 153 0.81 -24.19 -25.71
CA MET A 153 -0.25 -23.40 -25.08
C MET A 153 0.18 -22.71 -23.77
N ALA A 154 1.39 -23.00 -23.27
CA ALA A 154 1.88 -22.48 -22.00
C ALA A 154 1.97 -20.95 -22.01
N HIS A 155 2.44 -20.33 -23.10
CA HIS A 155 2.49 -18.88 -23.21
C HIS A 155 1.08 -18.24 -23.18
N VAL A 156 0.07 -18.88 -23.79
CA VAL A 156 -1.30 -18.37 -23.76
C VAL A 156 -1.90 -18.45 -22.35
N CYS A 157 -1.61 -19.52 -21.63
CA CYS A 157 -1.97 -19.66 -20.22
C CYS A 157 -1.41 -18.50 -19.38
N VAL A 158 -0.10 -18.24 -19.49
CA VAL A 158 0.53 -17.14 -18.75
C VAL A 158 -0.03 -15.78 -19.15
N PHE A 159 -0.31 -15.55 -20.44
CA PHE A 159 -0.90 -14.30 -20.92
C PHE A 159 -2.23 -14.00 -20.21
N GLN A 160 -3.14 -14.98 -20.18
CA GLN A 160 -4.45 -14.80 -19.53
C GLN A 160 -4.31 -14.59 -18.02
N SER A 161 -3.44 -15.36 -17.37
CA SER A 161 -3.19 -15.21 -15.93
C SER A 161 -2.56 -13.87 -15.58
N SER A 162 -1.62 -13.38 -16.40
CA SER A 162 -1.03 -12.04 -16.27
C SER A 162 -2.08 -10.94 -16.35
N GLU A 163 -3.02 -11.02 -17.28
CA GLU A 163 -4.11 -10.04 -17.39
C GLU A 163 -5.01 -10.05 -16.15
N ASN A 164 -5.35 -11.23 -15.64
CA ASN A 164 -6.15 -11.38 -14.41
C ASN A 164 -5.42 -10.81 -13.17
N LEU A 165 -4.13 -11.10 -13.05
CA LEU A 165 -3.29 -10.57 -11.97
C LEU A 165 -3.15 -9.05 -12.07
N ALA A 166 -2.96 -8.50 -13.27
CA ALA A 166 -2.92 -7.07 -13.51
C ALA A 166 -4.22 -6.39 -13.06
N ASN A 167 -5.38 -6.96 -13.39
CA ASN A 167 -6.67 -6.45 -12.91
C ASN A 167 -6.75 -6.44 -11.38
N THR A 168 -6.29 -7.49 -10.70
CA THR A 168 -6.27 -7.56 -9.23
C THR A 168 -5.35 -6.49 -8.63
N VAL A 169 -4.17 -6.25 -9.22
CA VAL A 169 -3.21 -5.22 -8.78
C VAL A 169 -3.78 -3.80 -8.96
N ILE A 170 -4.41 -3.53 -10.12
CA ILE A 170 -5.07 -2.25 -10.41
C ILE A 170 -6.20 -2.00 -9.41
N ASP A 171 -7.06 -3.00 -9.18
CA ASP A 171 -8.15 -2.91 -8.20
C ASP A 171 -7.61 -2.65 -6.78
N LEU A 172 -6.50 -3.29 -6.41
CA LEU A 172 -5.87 -3.11 -5.10
C LEU A 172 -5.32 -1.69 -4.96
N GLN A 173 -4.67 -1.16 -5.99
CA GLN A 173 -4.20 0.22 -6.00
C GLN A 173 -5.35 1.21 -5.89
N GLU A 174 -6.43 0.99 -6.63
CA GLU A 174 -7.63 1.83 -6.59
C GLU A 174 -8.17 1.90 -5.15
N LYS A 175 -8.23 0.77 -4.43
CA LYS A 175 -8.66 0.72 -3.02
C LYS A 175 -7.72 1.45 -2.08
N LEU A 176 -6.41 1.21 -2.21
CA LEU A 176 -5.38 1.89 -1.40
C LEU A 176 -5.37 3.41 -1.62
N VAL A 177 -5.76 3.85 -2.82
CA VAL A 177 -5.87 5.28 -3.16
C VAL A 177 -7.21 5.87 -2.68
N LYS A 178 -8.35 5.21 -2.90
CA LYS A 178 -9.68 5.72 -2.49
C LYS A 178 -9.81 5.95 -0.98
N LYS A 179 -9.08 5.19 -0.16
CA LYS A 179 -9.01 5.38 1.29
C LYS A 179 -8.39 6.72 1.70
N ARG A 180 -7.77 7.46 0.76
CA ARG A 180 -7.08 8.74 1.00
C ARG A 180 -8.06 9.89 0.77
N THR A 181 -8.71 10.38 1.83
CA THR A 181 -9.60 11.54 1.77
C THR A 181 -8.88 12.89 1.60
N ASN A 182 -7.58 12.95 1.90
CA ASN A 182 -6.84 14.21 2.05
C ASN A 182 -5.94 14.57 0.86
N ILE A 183 -5.83 13.71 -0.15
CA ILE A 183 -4.98 13.96 -1.33
C ILE A 183 -5.84 13.69 -2.56
N GLN A 184 -6.01 14.70 -3.41
CA GLN A 184 -6.49 14.51 -4.78
C GLN A 184 -5.43 13.69 -5.51
N VAL A 185 -5.51 12.37 -5.41
CA VAL A 185 -4.65 11.47 -6.15
C VAL A 185 -5.30 11.28 -7.52
N ASP A 186 -4.59 11.65 -8.57
CA ASP A 186 -4.98 11.46 -9.98
C ASP A 186 -4.83 9.98 -10.38
N PHE A 187 -5.46 9.08 -9.61
CA PHE A 187 -5.53 7.66 -9.98
C PHE A 187 -6.56 7.52 -11.09
N ASP A 188 -6.05 7.27 -12.29
CA ASP A 188 -6.84 7.01 -13.46
C ASP A 188 -6.60 5.56 -13.89
N ARG A 189 -7.64 4.73 -13.74
CA ARG A 189 -7.63 3.32 -14.14
C ARG A 189 -7.27 3.16 -15.61
N SER A 190 -7.70 4.09 -16.48
CA SER A 190 -7.41 4.03 -17.92
C SER A 190 -5.92 4.17 -18.23
N LYS A 191 -5.18 4.93 -17.41
CA LYS A 191 -3.72 5.07 -17.53
C LYS A 191 -2.97 3.82 -17.08
N GLN A 192 -3.64 2.87 -16.42
CA GLN A 192 -3.05 1.62 -15.94
C GLN A 192 -3.34 0.42 -16.84
N GLU A 193 -4.12 0.58 -17.90
CA GLU A 193 -4.40 -0.48 -18.87
C GLU A 193 -3.11 -1.08 -19.47
N MET A 194 -2.04 -0.29 -19.58
CA MET A 194 -0.74 -0.78 -20.05
C MET A 194 -0.15 -1.89 -19.17
N MET A 195 -0.55 -1.99 -17.89
CA MET A 195 -0.13 -3.09 -17.00
C MET A 195 -0.64 -4.46 -17.49
N LYS A 196 -1.72 -4.51 -18.29
CA LYS A 196 -2.26 -5.75 -18.83
C LYS A 196 -1.48 -6.27 -20.05
N TYR A 197 -0.88 -5.35 -20.82
CA TYR A 197 -0.37 -5.64 -22.17
C TYR A 197 1.16 -5.46 -22.30
N CYS A 198 1.88 -5.38 -21.18
CA CYS A 198 3.29 -4.96 -21.14
C CYS A 198 4.27 -5.93 -21.84
N CYS A 199 3.91 -7.20 -22.08
CA CYS A 199 4.92 -8.26 -22.20
C CYS A 199 4.96 -9.02 -23.53
N GLY A 200 4.33 -8.48 -24.57
CA GLY A 200 4.46 -9.01 -25.92
C GLY A 200 3.19 -8.82 -26.73
N ARG A 201 3.15 -9.43 -27.90
CA ARG A 201 1.97 -9.36 -28.76
C ARG A 201 0.88 -10.26 -28.20
N MET A 202 -0.33 -9.75 -28.11
CA MET A 202 -1.51 -10.55 -27.77
C MET A 202 -1.55 -11.80 -28.66
N PRO A 203 -1.70 -13.02 -28.08
CA PRO A 203 -1.84 -14.23 -28.87
C PRO A 203 -3.03 -14.12 -29.84
N PRO A 204 -2.96 -14.74 -31.04
CA PRO A 204 -4.07 -14.74 -31.98
C PRO A 204 -5.37 -15.31 -31.35
N LYS A 205 -6.53 -14.79 -31.76
CA LYS A 205 -7.82 -15.11 -31.14
C LYS A 205 -8.16 -16.60 -31.22
N ASP A 206 -7.80 -17.25 -32.32
CA ASP A 206 -7.95 -18.67 -32.55
C ASP A 206 -7.16 -19.51 -31.54
N VAL A 207 -5.92 -19.12 -31.23
CA VAL A 207 -5.09 -19.81 -30.23
C VAL A 207 -5.64 -19.60 -28.82
N ILE A 208 -6.16 -18.41 -28.53
CA ILE A 208 -6.85 -18.11 -27.26
C ILE A 208 -8.09 -19.00 -27.07
N GLU A 209 -8.89 -19.18 -28.12
CA GLU A 209 -10.07 -20.06 -28.08
C GLU A 209 -9.71 -21.53 -27.95
N GLN A 210 -8.64 -21.98 -28.63
CA GLN A 210 -8.11 -23.33 -28.46
C GLN A 210 -7.70 -23.59 -27.00
N TYR A 211 -6.96 -22.67 -26.39
CA TYR A 211 -6.58 -22.78 -24.98
C TYR A 211 -7.81 -22.80 -24.06
N LYS A 212 -8.84 -21.97 -24.30
CA LYS A 212 -10.06 -21.98 -23.47
C LYS A 212 -10.76 -23.34 -23.51
N LYS A 213 -10.92 -23.95 -24.69
CA LYS A 213 -11.51 -25.29 -24.84
C LYS A 213 -10.66 -26.34 -24.13
N LEU A 214 -9.34 -26.28 -24.29
CA LEU A 214 -8.40 -27.19 -23.63
C LEU A 214 -8.51 -27.08 -22.10
N ARG A 215 -8.55 -25.85 -21.56
CA ARG A 215 -8.68 -25.58 -20.13
C ARG A 215 -10.00 -26.09 -19.56
N GLU A 216 -11.10 -25.94 -20.30
CA GLU A 216 -12.38 -26.52 -19.89
C GLU A 216 -12.30 -28.04 -19.81
N GLN A 217 -11.67 -28.70 -20.79
CA GLN A 217 -11.47 -30.15 -20.79
C GLN A 217 -10.59 -30.64 -19.65
N MET A 218 -9.52 -29.90 -19.33
CA MET A 218 -8.65 -30.22 -18.19
C MET A 218 -9.45 -30.18 -16.88
N LYS A 219 -10.26 -29.13 -16.66
CA LYS A 219 -11.09 -28.99 -15.46
C LYS A 219 -12.14 -30.09 -15.29
N THR A 220 -12.68 -30.66 -16.37
CA THR A 220 -13.64 -31.77 -16.29
C THR A 220 -12.98 -33.12 -16.03
N GLN A 221 -11.68 -33.27 -16.29
CA GLN A 221 -10.93 -34.50 -16.03
C GLN A 221 -10.39 -34.59 -14.59
N THR A 222 -10.34 -33.46 -13.87
CA THR A 222 -9.89 -33.39 -12.47
C THR A 222 -11.01 -33.68 -11.43
N ILE A 223 -12.16 -34.23 -11.85
CA ILE A 223 -13.27 -34.69 -10.98
C ILE A 223 -13.32 -36.21 -10.94
#